data_AF-X1S4S2-F1
#
_entry.id   AF-X1S4S2-F1
#
_cell.length_a   1.000
_cell.length_b   1.000
_cell.length_c   1.000
_cell.angle_alpha   90.00
_cell.angle_beta   90.00
_cell.angle_gamma   90.00
#
_symmetry.space_group_name_H-M   'P 1'
#
loop_
_entity.id
_entity.type
_entity.pdbx_description
1 polymer ?
#
loop_
_entity_poly.entity_id
_entity_poly.type
_entity_poly.pdbx_seq_one_letter_code
_entity_poly.pdbx_strand_id
1 'polypeptide(L)'
;VNEKLEKLGYSDDDISSIKEIFPFFPGVGDLVRFAVREVYYPDYVSKYGLDDEYPTEYEEAAKKAGLPPEQAKNYWRAHWELPSILQGYEMLHRGVIGAEELGDLFKAVDIMPYWRSRLEAISYRVLSRVDVRRMFDVGVLDEAGVLEAYKHLGYNDDDAQKMTDFTIKFYLQKEKDLTKTDILDGYQRQYFASGEATEMLENLGYDIDEAGYYLAKADYKEALAQKKEILKLVEGQFKTGIVSENDVISLLGAEGFETGEVEYHLLKWKPTLKIKTSKPEKGDLKKWCLKKIMSREDFITEMRSLGFADRYINYYLQELGKRII
;
A
#
# COMPACT_ATOMS: atom_id res chain seq x y z
N VAL A 1 31.64 69.68 -25.33
CA VAL A 1 32.22 68.71 -26.29
C VAL A 1 32.29 69.32 -27.69
N ASN A 2 31.21 69.92 -28.18
CA ASN A 2 31.15 70.60 -29.50
C ASN A 2 32.29 71.62 -29.70
N GLU A 3 32.39 72.66 -28.86
CA GLU A 3 33.46 73.66 -28.95
C GLU A 3 34.88 73.08 -28.93
N LYS A 4 35.09 71.91 -28.31
CA LYS A 4 36.39 71.23 -28.30
C LYS A 4 36.64 70.49 -29.62
N LEU A 5 35.63 69.87 -30.20
CA LEU A 5 35.70 69.19 -31.50
C LEU A 5 35.79 70.20 -32.65
N GLU A 6 35.07 71.32 -32.57
CA GLU A 6 35.18 72.44 -33.51
C GLU A 6 36.62 73.00 -33.53
N LYS A 7 37.23 73.19 -32.35
CA LYS A 7 38.64 73.61 -32.23
C LYS A 7 39.64 72.59 -32.76
N LEU A 8 39.25 71.32 -32.89
CA LEU A 8 40.05 70.26 -33.51
C LEU A 8 39.83 70.17 -35.03
N GLY A 9 38.98 71.02 -35.61
CA GLY A 9 38.75 71.13 -37.05
C GLY A 9 37.61 70.26 -37.60
N TYR A 10 36.79 69.65 -36.74
CA TYR A 10 35.59 68.92 -37.18
C TYR A 10 34.48 69.89 -37.59
N SER A 11 33.79 69.59 -38.70
CA SER A 11 32.60 70.33 -39.12
C SER A 11 31.40 70.01 -38.22
N ASP A 12 30.35 70.83 -38.26
CA ASP A 12 29.11 70.57 -37.51
C ASP A 12 28.46 69.23 -37.92
N ASP A 13 28.59 68.84 -39.19
CA ASP A 13 28.13 67.55 -39.72
C ASP A 13 28.97 66.38 -39.16
N ASP A 14 30.30 66.54 -39.08
CA ASP A 14 31.19 65.55 -38.47
C ASP A 14 30.90 65.40 -36.97
N ILE A 15 30.69 66.50 -36.25
CA ILE A 15 30.37 66.49 -34.82
C ILE A 15 29.02 65.81 -34.58
N SER A 16 28.04 66.05 -35.44
CA SER A 16 26.74 65.39 -35.39
C SER A 16 26.88 63.89 -35.63
N SER A 17 27.62 63.49 -36.67
CA SER A 17 27.88 62.09 -37.01
C SER A 17 28.65 61.36 -35.90
N ILE A 18 29.68 61.98 -35.33
CA ILE A 18 30.47 61.44 -34.22
C ILE A 18 29.57 61.18 -33.01
N LYS A 19 28.70 62.13 -32.65
CA LYS A 19 27.79 61.95 -31.52
C LYS A 19 26.75 60.86 -31.73
N GLU A 20 26.36 60.60 -32.97
CA GLU A 20 25.41 59.54 -33.31
C GLU A 20 26.05 58.15 -33.12
N ILE A 21 27.33 57.99 -33.48
CA ILE A 21 28.05 56.70 -33.37
C ILE A 21 28.75 56.48 -32.02
N PHE A 22 28.91 57.53 -31.20
CA PHE A 22 29.67 57.46 -29.95
C PHE A 22 29.00 56.66 -28.82
N PRO A 23 27.66 56.63 -28.64
CA PRO A 23 27.05 55.86 -27.58
C PRO A 23 27.35 54.38 -27.74
N PHE A 24 27.96 53.79 -26.72
CA PHE A 24 28.15 52.35 -26.70
C PHE A 24 26.78 51.67 -26.64
N PHE A 25 26.56 50.72 -27.56
CA PHE A 25 25.45 49.80 -27.53
C PHE A 25 25.96 48.35 -27.49
N PRO A 26 25.31 47.47 -26.71
CA PRO A 26 25.55 46.03 -26.77
C PRO A 26 25.44 45.51 -28.21
N GLY A 27 26.21 44.48 -28.53
CA GLY A 27 26.11 43.83 -29.83
C GLY A 27 24.74 43.17 -30.01
N VAL A 28 24.35 42.90 -31.27
CA VAL A 28 23.05 42.27 -31.57
C VAL A 28 22.84 40.97 -30.79
N GLY A 29 23.89 40.16 -30.60
CA GLY A 29 23.82 38.94 -29.80
C GLY A 29 23.47 39.19 -28.33
N ASP A 30 24.01 40.25 -27.73
CA ASP A 30 23.69 40.63 -26.36
C ASP A 30 22.27 41.16 -26.25
N LEU A 31 21.82 41.96 -27.23
CA LEU A 31 20.44 42.45 -27.27
C LEU A 31 19.43 41.29 -27.35
N VAL A 32 19.73 40.24 -28.12
CA VAL A 32 18.95 39.00 -28.16
C VAL A 32 19.00 38.29 -26.82
N ARG A 33 20.20 38.14 -26.21
CA ARG A 33 20.34 37.53 -24.88
C ARG A 33 19.51 38.28 -23.83
N PHE A 34 19.50 39.61 -23.86
CA PHE A 34 18.72 40.43 -22.94
C PHE A 34 17.23 40.22 -23.12
N ALA A 35 16.77 40.13 -24.37
CA ALA A 35 15.37 39.83 -24.66
C ALA A 35 14.96 38.44 -24.15
N VAL A 36 15.79 37.42 -24.39
CA VAL A 36 15.55 36.03 -23.97
C VAL A 36 15.61 35.87 -22.44
N ARG A 37 16.51 36.60 -21.77
CA ARG A 37 16.66 36.62 -20.31
C ARG A 37 15.71 37.61 -19.62
N GLU A 38 14.69 38.08 -20.33
CA GLU A 38 13.61 38.89 -19.78
C GLU A 38 14.07 40.21 -19.12
N VAL A 39 15.23 40.72 -19.52
CA VAL A 39 15.89 41.91 -18.95
C VAL A 39 15.04 43.17 -19.08
N TYR A 40 14.19 43.22 -20.11
CA TYR A 40 13.37 44.39 -20.45
C TYR A 40 12.00 44.40 -19.76
N TYR A 41 11.67 43.39 -18.95
CA TYR A 41 10.35 43.27 -18.30
C TYR A 41 10.46 43.52 -16.79
N PRO A 42 10.08 44.70 -16.28
CA PRO A 42 10.27 45.07 -14.87
C PRO A 42 9.64 44.10 -13.88
N ASP A 43 8.45 43.58 -14.20
CA ASP A 43 7.75 42.61 -13.35
C ASP A 43 8.54 41.29 -13.22
N TYR A 44 9.17 40.84 -14.32
CA TYR A 44 10.02 39.65 -14.31
C TYR A 44 11.31 39.89 -13.52
N VAL A 45 11.98 41.03 -13.78
CA VAL A 45 13.17 41.46 -13.05
C VAL A 45 12.91 41.49 -11.55
N SER A 46 11.77 42.03 -11.12
CA SER A 46 11.38 42.10 -9.71
C SER A 46 10.97 40.73 -9.14
N LYS A 47 10.24 39.90 -9.89
CA LYS A 47 9.79 38.56 -9.44
C LYS A 47 10.99 37.65 -9.18
N TYR A 48 12.01 37.71 -10.04
CA TYR A 48 13.16 36.80 -10.03
C TYR A 48 14.46 37.42 -9.49
N GLY A 49 14.41 38.66 -8.99
CA GLY A 49 15.58 39.29 -8.37
C GLY A 49 16.75 39.49 -9.34
N LEU A 50 16.50 39.81 -10.62
CA LEU A 50 17.59 39.91 -11.60
C LEU A 50 18.57 41.08 -11.33
N ASP A 51 18.13 42.04 -10.52
CA ASP A 51 18.94 43.17 -10.03
C ASP A 51 19.68 42.86 -8.71
N ASP A 52 19.48 41.66 -8.13
CA ASP A 52 20.08 41.30 -6.86
C ASP A 52 21.60 41.19 -6.98
N GLU A 53 22.28 41.43 -5.87
CA GLU A 53 23.75 41.39 -5.76
C GLU A 53 24.50 42.32 -6.74
N TYR A 54 23.84 43.33 -7.34
CA TYR A 54 24.47 44.29 -8.26
C TYR A 54 25.53 45.18 -7.57
N PRO A 55 26.84 44.98 -7.82
CA PRO A 55 27.90 45.68 -7.08
C PRO A 55 28.16 47.08 -7.65
N THR A 56 28.34 48.07 -6.78
CA THR A 56 28.74 49.43 -7.22
C THR A 56 30.11 49.42 -7.89
N GLU A 57 31.03 48.55 -7.45
CA GLU A 57 32.36 48.38 -8.03
C GLU A 57 32.30 47.88 -9.48
N TYR A 58 31.34 47.02 -9.80
CA TYR A 58 31.12 46.56 -11.17
C TYR A 58 30.64 47.71 -12.06
N GLU A 59 29.67 48.51 -11.60
CA GLU A 59 29.17 49.66 -12.36
C GLU A 59 30.30 50.68 -12.62
N GLU A 60 31.13 50.98 -11.62
CA GLU A 60 32.28 51.88 -11.77
C GLU A 60 33.31 51.34 -12.77
N ALA A 61 33.63 50.04 -12.70
CA ALA A 61 34.54 49.38 -13.63
C ALA A 61 33.98 49.36 -15.06
N ALA A 62 32.69 49.04 -15.21
CA ALA A 62 31.98 49.06 -16.48
C ALA A 62 32.01 50.44 -17.12
N LYS A 63 31.74 51.49 -16.33
CA LYS A 63 31.82 52.89 -16.79
C LYS A 63 33.22 53.26 -17.27
N LYS A 64 34.27 52.83 -16.56
CA LYS A 64 35.67 53.03 -16.99
C LYS A 64 35.99 52.29 -18.30
N ALA A 65 35.36 51.13 -18.52
CA ALA A 65 35.47 50.36 -19.75
C ALA A 65 34.61 50.90 -20.91
N GLY A 66 33.87 52.01 -20.71
CA GLY A 66 33.04 52.63 -21.73
C GLY A 66 31.61 52.08 -21.81
N LEU A 67 31.21 51.20 -20.89
CA LEU A 67 29.86 50.67 -20.80
C LEU A 67 28.97 51.61 -19.96
N PRO A 68 27.88 52.17 -20.52
CA PRO A 68 26.97 53.03 -19.77
C PRO A 68 26.29 52.25 -18.62
N PRO A 69 25.96 52.91 -17.48
CA PRO A 69 25.35 52.24 -16.31
C PRO A 69 24.12 51.39 -16.65
N GLU A 70 23.22 51.91 -17.48
CA GLU A 70 22.03 51.19 -17.96
C GLU A 70 22.37 49.88 -18.67
N GLN A 71 23.43 49.88 -19.50
CA GLN A 71 23.85 48.68 -20.21
C GLN A 71 24.59 47.71 -19.29
N ALA A 72 25.40 48.20 -18.35
CA ALA A 72 26.01 47.38 -17.32
C ALA A 72 24.94 46.62 -16.52
N LYS A 73 23.84 47.29 -16.17
CA LYS A 73 22.70 46.69 -15.49
C LYS A 73 22.01 45.62 -16.34
N ASN A 74 21.85 45.82 -17.64
CA ASN A 74 21.30 44.81 -18.55
C ASN A 74 22.19 43.56 -18.65
N TYR A 75 23.51 43.75 -18.76
CA TYR A 75 24.46 42.64 -18.73
C TYR A 75 24.38 41.87 -17.41
N TRP A 76 24.24 42.56 -16.29
CA TRP A 76 24.01 41.92 -15.00
C TRP A 76 22.70 41.12 -14.99
N ARG A 77 21.56 41.70 -15.34
CA ARG A 77 20.29 40.96 -15.36
C ARG A 77 20.35 39.67 -16.19
N ALA A 78 21.15 39.64 -17.26
CA ALA A 78 21.33 38.47 -18.12
C ALA A 78 22.45 37.50 -17.70
N HIS A 79 23.22 37.79 -16.64
CA HIS A 79 24.45 37.07 -16.30
C HIS A 79 24.21 35.71 -15.63
N TRP A 80 23.08 35.55 -14.96
CA TRP A 80 22.78 34.41 -14.10
C TRP A 80 22.83 33.03 -14.80
N GLU A 81 23.42 32.06 -14.12
CA GLU A 81 23.28 30.64 -14.44
C GLU A 81 21.97 30.12 -13.87
N LEU A 82 21.12 29.56 -14.75
CA LEU A 82 19.80 29.07 -14.34
C LEU A 82 19.84 27.57 -14.05
N PRO A 83 18.90 27.07 -13.21
CA PRO A 83 18.71 25.64 -13.04
C PRO A 83 18.50 24.92 -14.38
N SER A 84 19.02 23.69 -14.46
CA SER A 84 18.71 22.79 -15.56
C SER A 84 17.22 22.41 -15.56
N ILE A 85 16.74 21.94 -16.71
CA ILE A 85 15.36 21.45 -16.82
C ILE A 85 15.09 20.25 -15.91
N LEU A 86 16.07 19.39 -15.70
CA LEU A 86 15.94 18.26 -14.77
C LEU A 86 15.77 18.74 -13.33
N GLN A 87 16.52 19.78 -12.92
CA GLN A 87 16.30 20.43 -11.62
C GLN A 87 14.92 21.09 -11.56
N GLY A 88 14.45 21.70 -12.66
CA GLY A 88 13.08 22.22 -12.79
C GLY A 88 12.02 21.15 -12.53
N TYR A 89 12.16 19.97 -13.14
CA TYR A 89 11.24 18.85 -12.91
C TYR A 89 11.28 18.35 -11.46
N GLU A 90 12.47 18.25 -10.87
CA GLU A 90 12.58 17.88 -9.46
C GLU A 90 11.90 18.88 -8.53
N MET A 91 12.06 20.18 -8.77
CA MET A 91 11.37 21.22 -8.01
C MET A 91 9.85 21.12 -8.17
N LEU A 92 9.35 20.88 -9.39
CA LEU A 92 7.94 20.66 -9.67
C LEU A 92 7.39 19.45 -8.88
N HIS A 93 8.04 18.29 -8.99
CA HIS A 93 7.56 17.06 -8.33
C HIS A 93 7.63 17.13 -6.80
N ARG A 94 8.53 17.96 -6.26
CA ARG A 94 8.62 18.19 -4.81
C ARG A 94 7.69 19.30 -4.33
N GLY A 95 6.91 19.93 -5.22
CA GLY A 95 5.99 21.02 -4.89
C GLY A 95 6.70 22.30 -4.45
N VAL A 96 7.98 22.45 -4.82
CA VAL A 96 8.76 23.67 -4.55
C VAL A 96 8.38 24.78 -5.51
N ILE A 97 8.01 24.42 -6.74
CA ILE A 97 7.49 25.32 -7.77
C ILE A 97 6.23 24.75 -8.42
N GLY A 98 5.43 25.61 -9.03
CA GLY A 98 4.28 25.25 -9.87
C GLY A 98 4.61 25.16 -11.38
N ALA A 99 3.61 24.80 -12.18
CA ALA A 99 3.70 24.72 -13.64
C ALA A 99 4.03 26.09 -14.29
N GLU A 100 3.50 27.18 -13.73
CA GLU A 100 3.79 28.54 -14.20
C GLU A 100 5.29 28.86 -14.09
N GLU A 101 5.88 28.60 -12.92
CA GLU A 101 7.30 28.85 -12.65
C GLU A 101 8.22 27.93 -13.46
N LEU A 102 7.81 26.68 -13.72
CA LEU A 102 8.51 25.80 -14.66
C LEU A 102 8.45 26.37 -16.09
N GLY A 103 7.31 26.94 -16.49
CA GLY A 103 7.13 27.63 -17.76
C GLY A 103 8.03 28.86 -17.90
N ASP A 104 8.18 29.64 -16.83
CA ASP A 104 9.10 30.78 -16.77
C ASP A 104 10.56 30.33 -16.88
N LEU A 105 10.94 29.21 -16.24
CA LEU A 105 12.27 28.62 -16.39
C LEU A 105 12.52 28.20 -17.85
N PHE A 106 11.57 27.50 -18.49
CA PHE A 106 11.67 27.13 -19.91
C PHE A 106 11.89 28.35 -20.81
N LYS A 107 11.21 29.46 -20.50
CA LYS A 107 11.38 30.71 -21.25
C LYS A 107 12.78 31.27 -21.09
N ALA A 108 13.27 31.38 -19.86
CA ALA A 108 14.56 32.01 -19.56
C ALA A 108 15.77 31.19 -20.01
N VAL A 109 15.64 29.86 -20.13
CA VAL A 109 16.66 28.99 -20.75
C VAL A 109 16.52 28.86 -22.28
N ASP A 110 15.66 29.67 -22.89
CA ASP A 110 15.46 29.76 -24.35
C ASP A 110 14.86 28.52 -25.02
N ILE A 111 13.97 27.79 -24.32
CA ILE A 111 13.22 26.69 -24.94
C ILE A 111 12.09 27.26 -25.79
N MET A 112 12.04 26.84 -27.06
CA MET A 112 10.98 27.26 -27.98
C MET A 112 9.58 26.93 -27.42
N PRO A 113 8.59 27.84 -27.53
CA PRO A 113 7.24 27.62 -27.00
C PRO A 113 6.60 26.29 -27.41
N TYR A 114 6.86 25.81 -28.63
CA TYR A 114 6.36 24.52 -29.14
C TYR A 114 6.79 23.31 -28.28
N TRP A 115 7.99 23.34 -27.70
CA TRP A 115 8.51 22.21 -26.92
C TRP A 115 8.12 22.23 -25.44
N ARG A 116 7.72 23.39 -24.91
CA ARG A 116 7.50 23.58 -23.46
C ARG A 116 6.44 22.63 -22.90
N SER A 117 5.26 22.60 -23.50
CA SER A 117 4.17 21.71 -23.07
C SER A 117 4.48 20.23 -23.27
N ARG A 118 5.30 19.88 -24.28
CA ARG A 118 5.73 18.49 -24.53
C ARG A 118 6.74 18.03 -23.50
N LEU A 119 7.68 18.90 -23.14
CA LEU A 119 8.67 18.67 -22.09
C LEU A 119 8.00 18.54 -20.73
N GLU A 120 7.04 19.42 -20.44
CA GLU A 120 6.22 19.35 -19.22
C GLU A 120 5.43 18.03 -19.15
N ALA A 121 4.78 17.60 -20.23
CA ALA A 121 4.00 16.36 -20.25
C ALA A 121 4.84 15.11 -19.93
N ILE A 122 6.12 15.11 -20.27
CA ILE A 122 7.04 14.00 -19.98
C ILE A 122 7.83 14.17 -18.67
N SER A 123 7.54 15.21 -17.87
CA SER A 123 8.25 15.40 -16.61
C SER A 123 7.94 14.27 -15.61
N TYR A 124 6.71 13.76 -15.63
CA TYR A 124 6.25 12.73 -14.71
C TYR A 124 6.72 11.33 -15.10
N ARG A 125 6.87 10.46 -14.09
CA ARG A 125 7.21 9.06 -14.30
C ARG A 125 6.01 8.30 -14.87
N VAL A 126 6.28 7.45 -15.85
CA VAL A 126 5.33 6.47 -16.36
C VAL A 126 5.21 5.28 -15.39
N LEU A 127 4.15 4.48 -15.54
CA LEU A 127 3.95 3.27 -14.73
C LEU A 127 5.09 2.26 -14.94
N SER A 128 5.58 1.66 -13.86
CA SER A 128 6.62 0.63 -13.95
C SER A 128 6.06 -0.70 -14.47
N ARG A 129 6.89 -1.53 -15.11
CA ARG A 129 6.47 -2.88 -15.57
C ARG A 129 5.90 -3.76 -14.46
N VAL A 130 6.32 -3.53 -13.21
CA VAL A 130 5.80 -4.27 -12.05
C VAL A 130 4.42 -3.76 -11.67
N ASP A 131 4.23 -2.45 -11.65
CA ASP A 131 2.94 -1.86 -11.30
C ASP A 131 1.90 -2.10 -12.39
N VAL A 132 2.26 -2.04 -13.67
CA VAL A 132 1.39 -2.41 -14.80
C VAL A 132 0.82 -3.81 -14.61
N ARG A 133 1.67 -4.79 -14.29
CA ARG A 133 1.27 -6.18 -14.04
C ARG A 133 0.37 -6.34 -12.83
N ARG A 134 0.71 -5.67 -11.72
CA ARG A 134 -0.12 -5.69 -10.50
C ARG A 134 -1.47 -5.03 -10.72
N MET A 135 -1.51 -3.91 -11.45
CA MET A 135 -2.74 -3.21 -11.79
C MET A 135 -3.64 -4.05 -12.70
N PHE A 136 -3.06 -4.83 -13.63
CA PHE A 136 -3.82 -5.81 -14.40
C PHE A 136 -4.40 -6.92 -13.51
N ASP A 137 -3.58 -7.51 -12.63
CA ASP A 137 -3.99 -8.57 -11.68
C ASP A 137 -5.19 -8.15 -10.81
N VAL A 138 -5.23 -6.89 -10.39
CA VAL A 138 -6.34 -6.35 -9.56
C VAL A 138 -7.44 -5.67 -10.37
N GLY A 139 -7.41 -5.74 -11.71
CA GLY A 139 -8.45 -5.21 -12.60
C GLY A 139 -8.49 -3.68 -12.72
N VAL A 140 -7.41 -2.98 -12.34
CA VAL A 140 -7.26 -1.52 -12.56
C VAL A 140 -6.93 -1.20 -14.02
N LEU A 141 -6.12 -2.05 -14.66
CA LEU A 141 -5.84 -1.97 -16.09
C LEU A 141 -6.50 -3.13 -16.82
N ASP A 142 -7.08 -2.84 -17.98
CA ASP A 142 -7.47 -3.83 -18.97
C ASP A 142 -6.33 -4.10 -19.97
N GLU A 143 -6.54 -5.00 -20.93
CA GLU A 143 -5.54 -5.33 -21.96
C GLU A 143 -5.05 -4.10 -22.72
N ALA A 144 -5.96 -3.20 -23.12
CA ALA A 144 -5.61 -1.97 -23.82
C ALA A 144 -4.76 -1.04 -22.94
N GLY A 145 -5.11 -0.91 -21.66
CA GLY A 145 -4.35 -0.13 -20.68
C GLY A 145 -2.96 -0.70 -20.41
N VAL A 146 -2.81 -2.03 -20.38
CA VAL A 146 -1.50 -2.69 -20.27
C VAL A 146 -0.64 -2.41 -21.50
N LEU A 147 -1.21 -2.52 -22.70
CA LEU A 147 -0.52 -2.23 -23.95
C LEU A 147 0.00 -0.79 -23.98
N GLU A 148 -0.86 0.18 -23.68
CA GLU A 148 -0.50 1.59 -23.69
C GLU A 148 0.57 1.92 -22.65
N ALA A 149 0.49 1.32 -21.45
CA ALA A 149 1.51 1.50 -20.42
C ALA A 149 2.88 0.96 -20.85
N TYR A 150 2.93 -0.16 -21.58
CA TYR A 150 4.18 -0.64 -22.17
C TYR A 150 4.71 0.29 -23.27
N LYS A 151 3.85 0.91 -24.09
CA LYS A 151 4.29 1.93 -25.06
C LYS A 151 4.88 3.16 -24.36
N HIS A 152 4.26 3.63 -23.27
CA HIS A 152 4.79 4.74 -22.46
C HIS A 152 6.17 4.44 -21.85
N LEU A 153 6.49 3.17 -21.60
CA LEU A 153 7.82 2.74 -21.18
C LEU A 153 8.88 2.77 -22.30
N GLY A 154 8.46 3.04 -23.53
CA GLY A 154 9.34 3.13 -24.70
C GLY A 154 9.47 1.83 -25.50
N TYR A 155 8.63 0.82 -25.24
CA TYR A 155 8.56 -0.35 -26.10
C TYR A 155 7.96 0.02 -27.47
N ASN A 156 8.47 -0.58 -28.54
CA ASN A 156 7.81 -0.53 -29.85
C ASN A 156 6.49 -1.33 -29.81
N ASP A 157 5.65 -1.17 -30.84
CA ASP A 157 4.31 -1.80 -30.88
C ASP A 157 4.36 -3.34 -30.75
N ASP A 158 5.33 -3.99 -31.38
CA ASP A 158 5.48 -5.46 -31.35
C ASP A 158 5.87 -5.97 -29.96
N ASP A 159 6.88 -5.35 -29.33
CA ASP A 159 7.34 -5.74 -28.01
C ASP A 159 6.33 -5.36 -26.91
N ALA A 160 5.63 -4.23 -27.06
CA ALA A 160 4.53 -3.86 -26.18
C ALA A 160 3.39 -4.90 -26.24
N GLN A 161 3.06 -5.40 -27.44
CA GLN A 161 2.08 -6.46 -27.59
C GLN A 161 2.55 -7.77 -26.96
N LYS A 162 3.79 -8.21 -27.18
CA LYS A 162 4.34 -9.43 -26.55
C LYS A 162 4.30 -9.34 -25.02
N MET A 163 4.65 -8.18 -24.46
CA MET A 163 4.60 -7.95 -23.01
C MET A 163 3.17 -7.97 -22.45
N THR A 164 2.22 -7.46 -23.23
CA THR A 164 0.79 -7.50 -22.91
C THR A 164 0.28 -8.94 -22.91
N ASP A 165 0.52 -9.68 -23.99
CA ASP A 165 0.17 -11.10 -24.12
C ASP A 165 0.76 -11.95 -22.99
N PHE A 166 2.03 -11.70 -22.65
CA PHE A 166 2.69 -12.38 -21.53
C PHE A 166 1.99 -12.08 -20.21
N THR A 167 1.69 -10.81 -19.94
CA THR A 167 1.01 -10.38 -18.70
C THR A 167 -0.34 -11.06 -18.58
N ILE A 168 -1.16 -11.01 -19.62
CA ILE A 168 -2.49 -11.62 -19.65
C ILE A 168 -2.39 -13.13 -19.42
N LYS A 169 -1.53 -13.83 -20.17
CA LYS A 169 -1.37 -15.28 -20.03
C LYS A 169 -0.89 -15.68 -18.64
N PHE A 170 0.08 -14.96 -18.09
CA PHE A 170 0.65 -15.25 -16.78
C PHE A 170 -0.40 -15.18 -15.67
N TYR A 171 -1.24 -14.14 -15.67
CA TYR A 171 -2.26 -13.96 -14.63
C TYR A 171 -3.50 -14.83 -14.85
N LEU A 172 -3.89 -15.11 -16.11
CA LEU A 172 -4.97 -16.07 -16.41
C LEU A 172 -4.60 -17.52 -16.08
N GLN A 173 -3.32 -17.90 -16.20
CA GLN A 173 -2.84 -19.22 -15.76
C GLN A 173 -2.90 -19.34 -14.24
N LYS A 174 -2.44 -18.29 -13.53
CA LYS A 174 -2.48 -18.24 -12.07
C LYS A 174 -3.89 -18.35 -11.48
N GLU A 175 -4.92 -17.83 -12.15
CA GLU A 175 -6.31 -18.02 -11.71
C GLU A 175 -6.83 -19.46 -11.89
N LYS A 176 -6.25 -20.24 -12.81
CA LYS A 176 -6.72 -21.59 -13.16
C LYS A 176 -6.03 -22.71 -12.39
N ASP A 177 -4.82 -22.47 -11.91
CA ASP A 177 -4.06 -23.49 -11.20
C ASP A 177 -4.62 -23.66 -9.78
N LEU A 178 -5.04 -24.89 -9.45
CA LEU A 178 -5.36 -25.25 -8.07
C LEU A 178 -4.14 -24.96 -7.21
N THR A 179 -4.34 -24.33 -6.06
CA THR A 179 -3.23 -24.20 -5.12
C THR A 179 -2.92 -25.56 -4.51
N LYS A 180 -1.70 -25.72 -3.99
CA LYS A 180 -1.35 -26.89 -3.19
C LYS A 180 -2.36 -27.16 -2.07
N THR A 181 -2.89 -26.12 -1.45
CA THR A 181 -3.91 -26.28 -0.39
C THR A 181 -5.19 -26.87 -0.96
N ASP A 182 -5.66 -26.40 -2.13
CA ASP A 182 -6.88 -26.92 -2.77
C ASP A 182 -6.72 -28.39 -3.17
N ILE A 183 -5.54 -28.78 -3.67
CA ILE A 183 -5.23 -30.18 -4.02
C ILE A 183 -5.25 -31.06 -2.78
N LEU A 184 -4.57 -30.64 -1.70
CA LEU A 184 -4.50 -31.43 -0.46
C LEU A 184 -5.87 -31.55 0.23
N ASP A 185 -6.67 -30.48 0.25
CA ASP A 185 -8.04 -30.52 0.77
C ASP A 185 -8.94 -31.44 -0.06
N GLY A 186 -8.81 -31.39 -1.40
CA GLY A 186 -9.53 -32.29 -2.31
C GLY A 186 -9.15 -33.76 -2.11
N TYR A 187 -7.87 -34.05 -1.91
CA TYR A 187 -7.38 -35.39 -1.59
C TYR A 187 -7.96 -35.90 -0.25
N GLN A 188 -7.89 -35.09 0.83
CA GLN A 188 -8.46 -35.47 2.14
C GLN A 188 -9.96 -35.78 2.06
N ARG A 189 -10.69 -35.03 1.22
CA ARG A 189 -12.13 -35.23 0.97
C ARG A 189 -12.44 -36.36 -0.02
N GLN A 190 -11.44 -37.12 -0.45
CA GLN A 190 -11.58 -38.21 -1.43
C GLN A 190 -12.12 -37.75 -2.78
N TYR A 191 -11.91 -36.48 -3.15
CA TYR A 191 -12.24 -35.98 -4.49
C TYR A 191 -11.17 -36.33 -5.52
N PHE A 192 -9.93 -36.54 -5.08
CA PHE A 192 -8.81 -36.97 -5.90
C PHE A 192 -8.20 -38.24 -5.33
N ALA A 193 -7.80 -39.17 -6.20
CA ALA A 193 -6.98 -40.30 -5.78
C ALA A 193 -5.54 -39.85 -5.47
N SER A 194 -4.79 -40.64 -4.70
CA SER A 194 -3.39 -40.32 -4.34
C SER A 194 -2.49 -40.09 -5.57
N GLY A 195 -2.66 -40.89 -6.63
CA GLY A 195 -1.92 -40.71 -7.88
C GLY A 195 -2.26 -39.41 -8.63
N GLU A 196 -3.54 -39.05 -8.67
CA GLU A 196 -4.01 -37.80 -9.30
C GLU A 196 -3.51 -36.57 -8.51
N ALA A 197 -3.60 -36.61 -7.18
CA ALA A 197 -3.09 -35.54 -6.32
C ALA A 197 -1.57 -35.40 -6.43
N THR A 198 -0.83 -36.50 -6.64
CA THR A 198 0.62 -36.47 -6.89
C THR A 198 0.92 -35.75 -8.20
N GLU A 199 0.25 -36.12 -9.30
CA GLU A 199 0.43 -35.49 -10.60
C GLU A 199 0.09 -33.99 -10.57
N MET A 200 -0.97 -33.60 -9.85
CA MET A 200 -1.33 -32.19 -9.66
C MET A 200 -0.26 -31.42 -8.88
N LEU A 201 0.38 -32.03 -7.88
CA LEU A 201 1.49 -31.41 -7.14
C LEU A 201 2.77 -31.33 -7.98
N GLU A 202 3.06 -32.33 -8.81
CA GLU A 202 4.18 -32.29 -9.75
C GLU A 202 4.01 -31.18 -10.79
N ASN A 203 2.78 -30.95 -11.27
CA ASN A 203 2.45 -29.84 -12.16
C ASN A 203 2.64 -28.46 -11.49
N LEU A 204 2.54 -28.37 -10.16
CA LEU A 204 2.91 -27.18 -9.38
C LEU A 204 4.41 -27.05 -9.11
N GLY A 205 5.22 -28.02 -9.54
CA GLY A 205 6.68 -28.01 -9.41
C GLY A 205 7.22 -28.68 -8.14
N TYR A 206 6.40 -29.44 -7.40
CA TYR A 206 6.90 -30.32 -6.34
C TYR A 206 7.50 -31.59 -6.94
N ASP A 207 8.63 -32.06 -6.42
CA ASP A 207 9.12 -33.38 -6.83
C ASP A 207 8.28 -34.51 -6.20
N ILE A 208 8.49 -35.74 -6.67
CA ILE A 208 7.70 -36.91 -6.25
C ILE A 208 7.84 -37.21 -4.75
N ASP A 209 9.00 -36.96 -4.15
CA ASP A 209 9.26 -37.22 -2.74
C ASP A 209 8.57 -36.15 -1.88
N GLU A 210 8.62 -34.88 -2.31
CA GLU A 210 7.90 -33.77 -1.69
C GLU A 210 6.39 -33.97 -1.78
N ALA A 211 5.86 -34.35 -2.94
CA ALA A 211 4.44 -34.65 -3.12
C ALA A 211 3.99 -35.79 -2.19
N GLY A 212 4.77 -36.87 -2.14
CA GLY A 212 4.54 -37.99 -1.23
C GLY A 212 4.54 -37.57 0.25
N TYR A 213 5.48 -36.73 0.65
CA TYR A 213 5.52 -36.17 2.01
C TYR A 213 4.25 -35.36 2.35
N TYR A 214 3.77 -34.51 1.43
CA TYR A 214 2.59 -33.70 1.68
C TYR A 214 1.30 -34.52 1.76
N LEU A 215 1.15 -35.54 0.91
CA LEU A 215 -0.01 -36.44 0.96
C LEU A 215 0.00 -37.26 2.26
N ALA A 216 1.16 -37.83 2.65
CA ALA A 216 1.28 -38.55 3.91
C ALA A 216 0.98 -37.67 5.13
N LYS A 217 1.39 -36.40 5.09
CA LYS A 217 1.06 -35.41 6.11
C LYS A 217 -0.44 -35.09 6.14
N ALA A 218 -1.10 -35.05 4.98
CA ALA A 218 -2.54 -34.83 4.87
C ALA A 218 -3.32 -36.02 5.44
N ASP A 219 -2.90 -37.25 5.14
CA ASP A 219 -3.47 -38.50 5.69
C ASP A 219 -3.31 -38.56 7.21
N TYR A 220 -2.12 -38.22 7.72
CA TYR A 220 -1.86 -38.17 9.15
C TYR A 220 -2.76 -37.15 9.87
N LYS A 221 -2.97 -35.97 9.28
CA LYS A 221 -3.88 -34.95 9.83
C LYS A 221 -5.32 -35.44 9.86
N GLU A 222 -5.77 -36.13 8.82
CA GLU A 222 -7.12 -36.68 8.75
C GLU A 222 -7.33 -37.77 9.80
N ALA A 223 -6.36 -38.69 9.95
CA ALA A 223 -6.38 -39.71 10.99
C ALA A 223 -6.43 -39.10 12.41
N LEU A 224 -5.67 -38.03 12.66
CA LEU A 224 -5.75 -37.29 13.93
C LEU A 224 -7.12 -36.62 14.14
N ALA A 225 -7.72 -36.06 13.09
CA ALA A 225 -9.04 -35.43 13.16
C ALA A 225 -10.12 -36.46 13.51
N GLN A 226 -10.09 -37.63 12.88
CA GLN A 226 -10.99 -38.75 13.17
C GLN A 226 -10.82 -39.26 14.61
N LYS A 227 -9.58 -39.52 15.04
CA LYS A 227 -9.29 -39.89 16.45
C LYS A 227 -9.85 -38.85 17.43
N LYS A 228 -9.71 -37.55 17.12
CA LYS A 228 -10.23 -36.48 17.99
C LYS A 228 -11.76 -36.48 18.11
N GLU A 229 -12.48 -36.71 17.01
CA GLU A 229 -13.95 -36.80 17.05
C GLU A 229 -14.42 -38.05 17.80
N ILE A 230 -13.75 -39.19 17.63
CA ILE A 230 -14.00 -40.42 18.40
C ILE A 230 -13.79 -40.17 19.89
N LEU A 231 -12.66 -39.56 20.27
CA LEU A 231 -12.37 -39.22 21.67
C LEU A 231 -13.46 -38.32 22.26
N LYS A 232 -13.92 -37.31 21.51
CA LYS A 232 -14.97 -36.40 21.96
C LYS A 232 -16.31 -37.11 22.18
N LEU A 233 -16.67 -38.03 21.28
CA LEU A 233 -17.88 -38.85 21.40
C LEU A 233 -17.81 -39.73 22.64
N VAL A 234 -16.73 -40.50 22.78
CA VAL A 234 -16.53 -41.45 23.90
C VAL A 234 -16.39 -40.70 25.23
N GLU A 235 -15.70 -39.56 25.25
CA GLU A 235 -15.63 -38.67 26.43
C GLU A 235 -17.03 -38.23 26.88
N GLY A 236 -17.88 -37.81 25.93
CA GLY A 236 -19.26 -37.41 26.21
C GLY A 236 -20.09 -38.55 26.79
N GLN A 237 -20.00 -39.74 26.20
CA GLN A 237 -20.70 -40.94 26.68
C GLN A 237 -20.21 -41.38 28.06
N PHE A 238 -18.89 -41.31 28.30
CA PHE A 238 -18.29 -41.68 29.57
C PHE A 238 -18.72 -40.72 30.68
N LYS A 239 -18.62 -39.41 30.43
CA LYS A 239 -19.04 -38.35 31.39
C LYS A 239 -20.52 -38.40 31.75
N THR A 240 -21.37 -38.86 30.84
CA THR A 240 -22.81 -39.02 31.06
C THR A 240 -23.18 -40.36 31.69
N GLY A 241 -22.21 -41.26 31.88
CA GLY A 241 -22.40 -42.58 32.48
C GLY A 241 -23.06 -43.61 31.55
N ILE A 242 -23.11 -43.33 30.24
CA ILE A 242 -23.64 -44.25 29.22
C ILE A 242 -22.69 -45.44 29.01
N VAL A 243 -21.38 -45.18 29.10
CA VAL A 243 -20.32 -46.19 28.94
C VAL A 243 -19.47 -46.28 30.19
N SER A 244 -19.10 -47.50 30.61
CA SER A 244 -18.21 -47.76 31.74
C SER A 244 -16.74 -47.62 31.37
N GLU A 245 -15.83 -47.68 32.35
CA GLU A 245 -14.39 -47.67 32.08
C GLU A 245 -13.95 -48.82 31.16
N ASN A 246 -14.52 -50.01 31.37
CA ASN A 246 -14.24 -51.17 30.52
C ASN A 246 -14.75 -50.95 29.09
N ASP A 247 -15.91 -50.31 28.94
CA ASP A 247 -16.48 -49.98 27.63
C ASP A 247 -15.61 -48.95 26.89
N VAL A 248 -15.06 -47.95 27.58
CA VAL A 248 -14.11 -46.99 26.99
C VAL A 248 -12.85 -47.69 26.48
N ILE A 249 -12.31 -48.63 27.27
CA ILE A 249 -11.14 -49.43 26.86
C ILE A 249 -11.46 -50.23 25.59
N SER A 250 -12.62 -50.89 25.56
CA SER A 250 -13.03 -51.67 24.39
C SER A 250 -13.33 -50.79 23.16
N LEU A 251 -14.02 -49.66 23.32
CA LEU A 251 -14.40 -48.76 22.22
C LEU A 251 -13.17 -48.08 21.62
N LEU A 252 -12.32 -47.44 22.43
CA LEU A 252 -11.11 -46.79 21.92
C LEU A 252 -10.08 -47.81 21.42
N GLY A 253 -9.98 -48.99 22.06
CA GLY A 253 -9.12 -50.06 21.57
C GLY A 253 -9.55 -50.59 20.20
N ALA A 254 -10.87 -50.71 19.95
CA ALA A 254 -11.40 -51.11 18.64
C ALA A 254 -11.13 -50.06 17.55
N GLU A 255 -11.06 -48.77 17.92
CA GLU A 255 -10.74 -47.65 17.03
C GLU A 255 -9.22 -47.40 16.88
N GLY A 256 -8.37 -48.32 17.35
CA GLY A 256 -6.92 -48.27 17.11
C GLY A 256 -6.17 -47.25 17.99
N PHE A 257 -6.69 -46.92 19.17
CA PHE A 257 -5.94 -46.20 20.19
C PHE A 257 -5.02 -47.16 20.95
N GLU A 258 -3.79 -46.73 21.24
CA GLU A 258 -2.86 -47.53 22.04
C GLU A 258 -3.29 -47.56 23.51
N THR A 259 -2.98 -48.66 24.22
CA THR A 259 -3.37 -48.83 25.64
C THR A 259 -2.96 -47.65 26.52
N GLY A 260 -1.74 -47.13 26.31
CA GLY A 260 -1.26 -45.95 27.05
C GLY A 260 -2.04 -44.66 26.75
N GLU A 261 -2.48 -44.46 25.50
CA GLU A 261 -3.33 -43.32 25.11
C GLU A 261 -4.70 -43.41 25.80
N VAL A 262 -5.29 -44.61 25.82
CA VAL A 262 -6.59 -44.84 26.47
C VAL A 262 -6.51 -44.60 27.97
N GLU A 263 -5.47 -45.10 28.64
CA GLU A 263 -5.23 -44.87 30.06
C GLU A 263 -5.06 -43.38 30.38
N TYR A 264 -4.31 -42.64 29.55
CA TYR A 264 -4.14 -41.20 29.68
C TYR A 264 -5.49 -40.46 29.62
N HIS A 265 -6.33 -40.79 28.63
CA HIS A 265 -7.64 -40.18 28.48
C HIS A 265 -8.58 -40.53 29.65
N LEU A 266 -8.60 -41.78 30.10
CA LEU A 266 -9.36 -42.20 31.27
C LEU A 266 -8.91 -41.49 32.54
N LEU A 267 -7.61 -41.35 32.79
CA LEU A 267 -7.08 -40.59 33.93
C LEU A 267 -7.55 -39.13 33.91
N LYS A 268 -7.64 -38.53 32.73
CA LYS A 268 -8.15 -37.16 32.55
C LYS A 268 -9.67 -37.07 32.72
N TRP A 269 -10.44 -38.06 32.29
CA TRP A 269 -11.90 -38.03 32.34
C TRP A 269 -12.47 -38.49 33.70
N LYS A 270 -11.85 -39.43 34.41
CA LYS A 270 -12.32 -39.94 35.72
C LYS A 270 -12.60 -38.85 36.76
N PRO A 271 -11.77 -37.80 36.93
CA PRO A 271 -12.07 -36.69 37.85
C PRO A 271 -13.36 -35.95 37.50
N THR A 272 -13.72 -35.91 36.21
CA THR A 272 -14.94 -35.22 35.75
C THR A 272 -16.23 -35.95 36.15
N LEU A 273 -16.16 -37.27 36.43
CA LEU A 273 -17.29 -38.06 36.95
C LEU A 273 -17.61 -37.77 38.42
N LYS A 274 -16.59 -37.48 39.22
CA LYS A 274 -16.75 -37.19 40.67
C LYS A 274 -17.40 -35.83 40.92
N ILE A 275 -17.46 -34.99 39.89
CA ILE A 275 -18.10 -33.69 39.93
C ILE A 275 -19.50 -33.85 39.32
N LYS A 276 -20.45 -34.34 40.12
CA LYS A 276 -21.88 -34.12 39.83
C LYS A 276 -22.19 -32.64 40.07
N THR A 277 -21.80 -31.76 39.15
CA THR A 277 -22.09 -30.31 39.18
C THR A 277 -23.45 -29.96 38.63
N SER A 278 -24.24 -30.93 38.16
CA SER A 278 -25.59 -30.65 37.67
C SER A 278 -26.45 -30.18 38.83
N LYS A 279 -26.50 -28.86 39.00
CA LYS A 279 -27.41 -28.18 39.90
C LYS A 279 -28.75 -28.04 39.18
N PRO A 280 -29.88 -28.20 39.89
CA PRO A 280 -31.19 -27.93 39.34
C PRO A 280 -31.26 -26.53 38.73
N GLU A 281 -31.96 -26.36 37.61
CA GLU A 281 -32.12 -25.04 37.02
C GLU A 281 -32.95 -24.11 37.93
N LYS A 282 -32.78 -22.79 37.79
CA LYS A 282 -33.55 -21.79 38.55
C LYS A 282 -35.06 -22.04 38.51
N GLY A 283 -35.56 -22.59 37.39
CA GLY A 283 -36.97 -22.92 37.20
C GLY A 283 -37.46 -24.05 38.10
N ASP A 284 -36.62 -25.07 38.29
CA ASP A 284 -36.92 -26.21 39.15
C ASP A 284 -36.81 -25.84 40.63
N LEU A 285 -35.77 -25.09 40.99
CA LEU A 285 -35.64 -24.52 42.34
C LEU A 285 -36.87 -23.67 42.73
N LYS A 286 -37.36 -22.85 41.80
CA LYS A 286 -38.57 -22.02 41.99
C LYS A 286 -39.82 -22.88 42.18
N LYS A 287 -39.99 -23.93 41.37
CA LYS A 287 -41.12 -24.88 41.50
C LYS A 287 -41.08 -25.62 42.83
N TRP A 288 -39.90 -26.07 43.28
CA TRP A 288 -39.76 -26.79 44.54
C TRP A 288 -40.01 -25.88 45.75
N CYS A 289 -39.59 -24.62 45.68
CA CYS A 289 -39.91 -23.62 46.69
C CYS A 289 -41.42 -23.33 46.75
N LEU A 290 -42.10 -23.18 45.60
CA LEU A 290 -43.58 -23.01 45.55
C LEU A 290 -44.33 -24.20 46.14
N LYS A 291 -43.89 -25.42 45.81
CA LYS A 291 -44.52 -26.66 46.28
C LYS A 291 -44.17 -26.99 47.74
N LYS A 292 -43.44 -26.12 48.45
CA LYS A 292 -42.94 -26.33 49.82
C LYS A 292 -42.07 -27.59 49.99
N ILE A 293 -41.46 -28.06 48.90
CA ILE A 293 -40.49 -29.17 48.91
C ILE A 293 -39.12 -28.66 49.38
N MET A 294 -38.83 -27.38 49.14
CA MET A 294 -37.58 -26.70 49.49
C MET A 294 -37.90 -25.45 50.31
N SER A 295 -37.12 -25.20 51.37
CA SER A 295 -37.29 -24.00 52.20
C SER A 295 -36.84 -22.74 51.46
N ARG A 296 -37.27 -21.56 51.93
CA ARG A 296 -36.82 -20.28 51.36
C ARG A 296 -35.31 -20.06 51.56
N GLU A 297 -34.77 -20.51 52.70
CA GLU A 297 -33.36 -20.39 53.04
C GLU A 297 -32.49 -21.31 52.16
N ASP A 298 -32.96 -22.53 51.91
CA ASP A 298 -32.31 -23.46 50.98
C ASP A 298 -32.38 -22.94 49.54
N PHE A 299 -33.51 -22.35 49.13
CA PHE A 299 -33.65 -21.72 47.82
C PHE A 299 -32.67 -20.56 47.63
N ILE A 300 -32.48 -19.71 48.65
CA ILE A 300 -31.48 -18.61 48.59
C ILE A 300 -30.07 -19.19 48.46
N THR A 301 -29.76 -20.21 49.27
CA THR A 301 -28.43 -20.84 49.28
C THR A 301 -28.11 -21.47 47.92
N GLU A 302 -29.06 -22.18 47.31
CA GLU A 302 -28.86 -22.76 45.99
C GLU A 302 -28.82 -21.73 44.86
N MET A 303 -29.62 -20.67 44.92
CA MET A 303 -29.57 -19.59 43.93
C MET A 303 -28.24 -18.81 44.01
N ARG A 304 -27.67 -18.62 45.21
CA ARG A 304 -26.31 -18.09 45.38
C ARG A 304 -25.27 -19.05 44.82
N SER A 305 -25.45 -20.34 45.06
CA SER A 305 -24.56 -21.40 44.57
C SER A 305 -24.56 -21.51 43.03
N LEU A 306 -25.62 -21.05 42.36
CA LEU A 306 -25.74 -20.85 40.91
C LEU A 306 -25.18 -19.50 40.40
N GLY A 307 -24.65 -18.65 41.29
CA GLY A 307 -24.03 -17.37 40.95
C GLY A 307 -24.96 -16.16 40.88
N PHE A 308 -26.22 -16.26 41.33
CA PHE A 308 -27.13 -15.12 41.36
C PHE A 308 -26.81 -14.16 42.52
N ALA A 309 -26.79 -12.85 42.24
CA ALA A 309 -26.66 -11.83 43.27
C ALA A 309 -27.95 -11.72 44.12
N ASP A 310 -27.78 -11.44 45.42
CA ASP A 310 -28.87 -11.37 46.41
C ASP A 310 -30.05 -10.49 45.99
N ARG A 311 -29.77 -9.38 45.30
CA ARG A 311 -30.82 -8.48 44.78
C ARG A 311 -31.81 -9.22 43.87
N TYR A 312 -31.32 -10.13 43.03
CA TYR A 312 -32.16 -10.88 42.08
C TYR A 312 -32.85 -12.06 42.75
N ILE A 313 -32.19 -12.70 43.72
CA ILE A 313 -32.80 -13.75 44.54
C ILE A 313 -34.03 -13.18 45.28
N ASN A 314 -33.91 -11.96 45.82
CA ASN A 314 -35.01 -11.26 46.48
C ASN A 314 -36.18 -10.97 45.52
N TYR A 315 -35.92 -10.60 44.26
CA TYR A 315 -36.99 -10.45 43.26
C TYR A 315 -37.70 -11.78 42.96
N TYR A 316 -36.95 -12.88 42.83
CA TYR A 316 -37.55 -14.20 42.66
C TYR A 316 -38.39 -14.61 43.89
N LEU A 317 -37.93 -14.30 45.11
CA LEU A 317 -38.69 -14.55 46.34
C LEU A 317 -39.97 -13.69 46.44
N GLN A 318 -39.94 -12.43 45.99
CA GLN A 318 -41.14 -11.60 45.90
C GLN A 318 -42.14 -12.14 44.89
N GLU A 319 -41.65 -12.61 43.73
CA GLU A 319 -42.49 -13.25 42.71
C GLU A 319 -43.11 -14.56 43.23
N LEU A 320 -42.35 -15.34 43.99
CA LEU A 320 -42.82 -16.54 44.69
C LEU A 320 -43.88 -16.22 45.76
N GLY A 321 -43.67 -15.16 46.53
CA GLY A 321 -44.61 -14.69 47.57
C GLY A 321 -45.97 -14.24 47.01
N LYS A 322 -46.00 -13.66 45.81
CA LYS A 322 -47.23 -13.26 45.11
C LYS A 322 -48.07 -14.45 44.61
N ARG A 323 -47.51 -15.66 44.56
CA ARG A 323 -48.21 -16.90 44.12
C ARG A 323 -48.67 -17.80 45.28
N ILE A 324 -48.44 -17.42 46.54
CA ILE A 324 -48.81 -18.20 47.75
C ILE A 324 -50.00 -17.55 48.50
N ILE A 325 -50.75 -16.66 47.85
CA ILE A 325 -52.01 -16.12 48.37
C ILE A 325 -53.17 -16.77 47.63
#